data_AF-A0AAW3MYK0-F1
#
_entry.id   AF-A0AAW3MYK0-F1
#
_cell.length_a   1.000
_cell.length_b   1.000
_cell.length_c   1.000
_cell.angle_alpha   90.00
_cell.angle_beta   90.00
_cell.angle_gamma   90.00
#
_symmetry.space_group_name_H-M   'P 1'
#
loop_
_entity.id
_entity.type
_entity.pdbx_description
1 polymer ?
#
loop_
_entity_poly.entity_id
_entity_poly.type
_entity_poly.pdbx_seq_one_letter_code
_entity_poly.pdbx_strand_id
1 'polypeptide(L)'
;MIDFKKLNDPKWQAQVRKEREEREAKAEAHEKMLRRELNLCLEADETLAQNERSLVRNCQHRLNTGALLSEPQEKWLLDIAKRVRTVLAEKVKALVSRHANGDTQGQHPAYPRSDWPLAKEAGVDPADYWFWVLRLVDVFGDEASA
;
A
#
# COMPACT_ATOMS: atom_id res chain seq x y z
N MET A 1 -23.84 15.65 33.00
CA MET A 1 -24.81 14.66 33.53
C MET A 1 -25.06 13.65 32.42
N ILE A 2 -24.60 12.41 32.56
CA ILE A 2 -24.80 11.37 31.55
C ILE A 2 -26.29 11.00 31.56
N ASP A 3 -26.93 11.03 30.39
CA ASP A 3 -28.36 10.77 30.25
C ASP A 3 -28.61 9.25 30.19
N PHE A 4 -28.71 8.62 31.36
CA PHE A 4 -28.80 7.16 31.52
C PHE A 4 -30.01 6.52 30.81
N LYS A 5 -31.08 7.29 30.52
CA LYS A 5 -32.23 6.81 29.76
C LYS A 5 -31.88 6.52 28.29
N LYS A 6 -30.97 7.31 27.69
CA LYS A 6 -30.50 7.08 26.32
C LYS A 6 -29.59 5.86 26.22
N LEU A 7 -28.84 5.56 27.27
CA LEU A 7 -27.92 4.42 27.29
C LEU A 7 -28.63 3.06 27.23
N ASN A 8 -29.88 2.95 27.69
CA ASN A 8 -30.68 1.72 27.66
C ASN A 8 -31.72 1.66 26.52
N ASP A 9 -31.75 2.66 25.63
CA ASP A 9 -32.60 2.61 24.44
C ASP A 9 -31.96 1.70 23.37
N PRO A 10 -32.62 0.58 22.98
CA PRO A 10 -32.08 -0.35 21.99
C PRO A 10 -31.80 0.30 20.64
N LYS A 11 -32.57 1.32 20.25
CA LYS A 11 -32.36 2.04 18.97
C LYS A 11 -31.13 2.93 19.03
N TRP A 12 -30.92 3.59 20.17
CA TRP A 12 -29.71 4.38 20.42
C TRP A 12 -28.46 3.49 20.47
N GLN A 13 -28.52 2.35 21.17
CA GLN A 13 -27.43 1.38 21.19
C GLN A 13 -27.11 0.83 19.79
N ALA A 14 -28.13 0.50 19.00
CA ALA A 14 -27.94 0.03 17.62
C ALA A 14 -27.31 1.12 16.73
N GLN A 15 -27.72 2.37 16.88
CA GLN A 15 -27.15 3.49 16.13
C GLN A 15 -25.69 3.74 16.52
N VAL A 16 -25.37 3.79 17.82
CA VAL A 16 -24.00 3.99 18.30
C VAL A 16 -23.09 2.83 17.90
N ARG A 17 -23.59 1.58 17.93
CA ARG A 17 -22.84 0.41 17.41
C ARG A 17 -22.56 0.57 15.92
N LYS A 18 -23.57 0.91 15.13
CA LYS A 18 -23.41 1.13 13.68
C LYS A 18 -22.42 2.26 13.38
N GLU A 19 -22.52 3.40 14.06
CA GLU A 19 -21.58 4.52 13.90
C GLU A 19 -20.15 4.13 14.29
N ARG A 20 -19.99 3.30 15.32
CA ARG A 20 -18.69 2.76 15.73
C ARG A 20 -18.13 1.81 14.69
N GLU A 21 -18.92 0.85 14.22
CA GLU A 21 -18.55 -0.10 13.17
C GLU A 21 -18.16 0.62 11.87
N GLU A 22 -18.92 1.65 11.46
CA GLU A 22 -18.59 2.46 10.29
C GLU A 22 -17.27 3.24 10.48
N ARG A 23 -17.01 3.74 11.68
CA ARG A 23 -15.77 4.45 11.99
C ARG A 23 -14.56 3.51 12.01
N GLU A 24 -14.71 2.33 12.60
CA GLU A 24 -13.69 1.29 12.62
C GLU A 24 -13.40 0.79 11.20
N ALA A 25 -14.43 0.54 10.39
CA ALA A 25 -14.27 0.15 8.98
C ALA A 25 -13.55 1.23 8.15
N LYS A 26 -13.87 2.51 8.36
CA LYS A 26 -13.15 3.63 7.69
C LYS A 26 -11.70 3.72 8.13
N ALA A 27 -11.43 3.55 9.43
CA ALA A 27 -10.06 3.56 9.96
C ALA A 27 -9.24 2.38 9.42
N GLU A 28 -9.82 1.18 9.37
CA GLU A 28 -9.18 -0.01 8.81
C GLU A 28 -8.91 0.15 7.31
N ALA A 29 -9.87 0.67 6.55
CA ALA A 29 -9.69 0.96 5.13
C ALA A 29 -8.58 1.99 4.89
N HIS A 30 -8.51 3.03 5.72
CA HIS A 30 -7.48 4.06 5.66
C HIS A 30 -6.09 3.49 5.99
N GLU A 31 -5.96 2.70 7.05
CA GLU A 31 -4.71 2.05 7.41
C GLU A 31 -4.24 1.08 6.30
N LYS A 32 -5.15 0.29 5.73
CA LYS A 32 -4.85 -0.59 4.60
C LYS A 32 -4.31 0.19 3.40
N MET A 33 -4.92 1.32 3.08
CA MET A 33 -4.42 2.21 2.03
C MET A 33 -3.00 2.69 2.33
N LEU A 34 -2.74 3.21 3.54
CA LEU A 34 -1.40 3.67 3.93
C LEU A 34 -0.35 2.56 3.88
N ARG A 35 -0.71 1.33 4.28
CA ARG A 35 0.18 0.16 4.21
C ARG A 35 0.55 -0.20 2.77
N ARG A 36 -0.39 -0.08 1.82
CA ARG A 36 -0.10 -0.33 0.39
C ARG A 36 0.87 0.70 -0.17
N GLU A 37 0.61 1.98 0.10
CA GLU A 37 1.48 3.08 -0.33
C GLU A 37 2.88 2.99 0.29
N LEU A 38 2.94 2.56 1.55
CA LEU A 38 4.19 2.23 2.21
C LEU A 38 4.93 1.10 1.53
N ASN A 39 4.25 -0.02 1.23
CA ASN A 39 4.87 -1.16 0.56
C ASN A 39 5.44 -0.72 -0.80
N LEU A 40 4.69 0.05 -1.59
CA LEU A 40 5.20 0.59 -2.85
C LEU A 40 6.49 1.42 -2.65
N CYS A 41 6.52 2.29 -1.65
CA CYS A 41 7.73 3.06 -1.33
C CYS A 41 8.91 2.17 -0.93
N LEU A 42 8.65 1.08 -0.20
CA LEU A 42 9.66 0.11 0.21
C LEU A 42 10.19 -0.72 -0.97
N GLU A 43 9.32 -1.11 -1.91
CA GLU A 43 9.75 -1.78 -3.15
C GLU A 43 10.66 -0.87 -3.98
N ALA A 44 10.49 0.45 -3.87
CA ALA A 44 11.25 1.45 -4.61
C ALA A 44 12.41 2.10 -3.82
N ASP A 45 12.91 1.48 -2.74
CA ASP A 45 13.88 2.08 -1.79
C ASP A 45 15.07 2.74 -2.49
N GLU A 46 15.63 2.11 -3.53
CA GLU A 46 16.79 2.62 -4.27
C GLU A 46 16.53 3.94 -5.00
N THR A 47 15.28 4.18 -5.40
CA THR A 47 14.87 5.42 -6.09
C THR A 47 14.59 6.59 -5.14
N LEU A 48 14.48 6.31 -3.83
CA LEU A 48 14.19 7.31 -2.82
C LEU A 48 15.46 8.05 -2.40
N ALA A 49 15.32 9.34 -2.09
CA ALA A 49 16.36 10.11 -1.44
C ALA A 49 16.55 9.65 0.02
N GLN A 50 17.72 9.91 0.62
CA GLN A 50 18.07 9.41 1.96
C GLN A 50 17.10 9.86 3.06
N ASN A 51 16.63 11.11 2.99
CA ASN A 51 15.62 11.66 3.91
C ASN A 51 14.27 10.95 3.77
N GLU A 52 13.88 10.60 2.55
CA GLU A 52 12.62 9.89 2.26
C GLU A 52 12.69 8.45 2.71
N ARG A 53 13.81 7.75 2.49
CA ARG A 53 14.03 6.41 3.07
C ARG A 53 13.87 6.42 4.59
N SER A 54 14.40 7.46 5.24
CA SER A 54 14.28 7.62 6.68
C SER A 54 12.83 7.83 7.12
N LEU A 55 12.06 8.64 6.39
CA LEU A 55 10.63 8.84 6.62
C LEU A 55 9.84 7.55 6.40
N VAL A 56 10.06 6.84 5.28
CA VAL A 56 9.39 5.60 4.92
C VAL A 56 9.63 4.54 6.00
N ARG A 57 10.87 4.39 6.47
CA ARG A 57 11.21 3.50 7.60
C ARG A 57 10.53 3.92 8.91
N ASN A 58 10.41 5.23 9.18
CA ASN A 58 9.66 5.70 10.35
C ASN A 58 8.17 5.35 10.24
N CYS A 59 7.56 5.57 9.08
CA CYS A 59 6.16 5.21 8.82
C CYS A 59 5.94 3.70 8.96
N GLN A 60 6.85 2.89 8.43
CA GLN A 60 6.85 1.44 8.59
C GLN A 60 6.88 1.03 10.07
N HIS A 61 7.78 1.60 10.85
CA HIS A 61 7.85 1.29 12.28
C HIS A 61 6.55 1.66 13.02
N ARG A 62 5.97 2.83 12.75
CA ARG A 62 4.72 3.27 13.38
C ARG A 62 3.55 2.35 13.03
N LEU A 63 3.35 2.07 11.74
CA LEU A 63 2.27 1.17 11.31
C LEU A 63 2.45 -0.25 11.86
N ASN A 64 3.68 -0.75 11.98
CA ASN A 64 3.95 -2.07 12.56
C ASN A 64 3.73 -2.13 14.07
N THR A 65 3.86 -1.01 14.77
CA THR A 65 3.60 -0.91 16.22
C THR A 65 2.17 -0.51 16.55
N GLY A 66 1.30 -0.38 15.55
CA GLY A 66 -0.09 0.04 15.72
C GLY A 66 -0.25 1.53 16.04
N ALA A 67 0.80 2.34 15.84
CA ALA A 67 0.73 3.78 16.00
C ALA A 67 0.20 4.44 14.72
N LEU A 68 -0.75 5.36 14.89
CA LEU A 68 -1.23 6.21 13.79
C LEU A 68 -0.10 7.10 13.26
N LEU A 69 -0.11 7.34 11.96
CA LEU A 69 0.74 8.36 11.34
C LEU A 69 0.16 9.73 11.65
N SER A 70 1.01 10.76 11.72
CA SER A 70 0.52 12.14 11.75
C SER A 70 0.10 12.58 10.35
N GLU A 71 -0.83 13.53 10.24
CA GLU A 71 -1.31 14.05 8.95
C GLU A 71 -0.16 14.50 8.01
N PRO A 72 0.91 15.17 8.47
CA PRO A 72 2.06 15.46 7.61
C PRO A 72 2.80 14.21 7.14
N GLN A 73 2.93 13.19 7.98
CA GLN A 73 3.60 11.92 7.62
C GLN A 73 2.80 11.17 6.56
N GLU A 74 1.47 11.10 6.73
CA GLU A 74 0.57 10.50 5.75
C GLU A 74 0.68 11.22 4.42
N LYS A 75 0.58 12.55 4.42
CA LYS A 75 0.69 13.36 3.20
C LYS A 75 2.02 13.12 2.49
N TRP A 76 3.14 13.16 3.24
CA TRP A 76 4.45 12.90 2.65
C TRP A 76 4.57 11.49 2.09
N LEU A 77 4.06 10.48 2.79
CA LEU A 77 4.05 9.10 2.30
C LEU A 77 3.32 8.99 0.95
N LEU A 78 2.14 9.59 0.86
CA LEU A 78 1.33 9.60 -0.36
C LEU A 78 2.00 10.37 -1.51
N ASP A 79 2.63 11.51 -1.21
CA ASP A 79 3.37 12.30 -2.20
C ASP A 79 4.58 11.53 -2.75
N ILE A 80 5.33 10.84 -1.87
CA ILE A 80 6.45 9.99 -2.27
C ILE A 80 5.95 8.83 -3.13
N ALA A 81 4.90 8.13 -2.70
CA ALA A 81 4.35 6.99 -3.43
C ALA A 81 3.85 7.39 -4.82
N LYS A 82 3.17 8.54 -4.94
CA LYS A 82 2.77 9.10 -6.23
C LYS A 82 3.98 9.37 -7.13
N ARG A 83 5.05 9.95 -6.59
CA ARG A 83 6.26 10.22 -7.36
C ARG A 83 6.96 8.94 -7.79
N VAL A 84 7.06 7.94 -6.91
CA VAL A 84 7.58 6.61 -7.21
C VAL A 84 6.85 6.00 -8.41
N ARG A 85 5.51 6.03 -8.41
CA ARG A 85 4.73 5.56 -9.56
C ARG A 85 5.12 6.26 -10.85
N THR A 86 5.25 7.58 -10.83
CA THR A 86 5.66 8.35 -12.02
C THR A 86 7.06 8.00 -12.49
N VAL A 87 8.04 7.91 -11.58
CA VAL A 87 9.45 7.64 -11.92
C VAL A 87 9.62 6.23 -12.48
N LEU A 88 8.90 5.25 -11.92
CA LEU A 88 9.02 3.85 -12.32
C LEU A 88 8.05 3.43 -13.42
N ALA A 89 7.14 4.30 -13.85
CA ALA A 89 6.11 3.98 -14.84
C ALA A 89 6.68 3.37 -16.12
N GLU A 90 7.74 3.97 -16.68
CA GLU A 90 8.36 3.47 -17.92
C GLU A 90 9.10 2.14 -17.72
N LYS A 91 9.75 1.94 -16.56
CA LYS A 91 10.38 0.64 -16.23
C LYS A 91 9.34 -0.47 -16.10
N VAL A 92 8.24 -0.20 -15.39
CA VAL A 92 7.10 -1.12 -15.26
C VAL A 92 6.50 -1.42 -16.62
N LYS A 93 6.26 -0.41 -17.46
CA LYS A 93 5.74 -0.58 -18.81
C LYS A 93 6.64 -1.45 -19.68
N ALA A 94 7.96 -1.29 -19.58
CA ALA A 94 8.92 -2.14 -20.29
C ALA A 94 8.84 -3.60 -19.81
N LEU A 95 8.78 -3.85 -18.50
CA LEU A 95 8.61 -5.19 -17.94
C LEU A 95 7.30 -5.84 -18.40
N VAL A 96 6.18 -5.13 -18.30
CA VAL A 96 4.86 -5.61 -18.74
C VAL A 96 4.88 -5.94 -20.24
N SER A 97 5.49 -5.09 -21.05
CA SER A 97 5.59 -5.31 -22.50
C SER A 97 6.41 -6.56 -22.81
N ARG A 98 7.52 -6.78 -22.11
CA ARG A 98 8.43 -7.91 -22.33
C ARG A 98 7.86 -9.24 -21.86
N HIS A 99 7.22 -9.27 -20.70
CA HIS A 99 6.84 -10.53 -20.04
C HIS A 99 5.35 -10.85 -20.11
N ALA A 100 4.51 -9.86 -20.39
CA ALA A 100 3.06 -10.01 -20.45
C ALA A 100 2.44 -9.42 -21.73
N ASN A 101 3.23 -9.13 -22.77
CA ASN A 101 2.76 -8.57 -24.04
C ASN A 101 1.89 -7.30 -23.88
N GLY A 102 2.18 -6.50 -22.85
CA GLY A 102 1.40 -5.28 -22.54
C GLY A 102 0.21 -5.51 -21.61
N ASP A 103 -0.10 -6.74 -21.22
CA ASP A 103 -1.16 -7.05 -20.26
C ASP A 103 -0.70 -6.77 -18.82
N THR A 104 -1.23 -5.69 -18.23
CA THR A 104 -0.94 -5.32 -16.84
C THR A 104 -1.49 -6.31 -15.82
N GLN A 105 -2.43 -7.19 -16.22
CA GLN A 105 -2.95 -8.30 -15.41
C GLN A 105 -2.13 -9.60 -15.61
N GLY A 106 -1.23 -9.63 -16.59
CA GLY A 106 -0.32 -10.75 -16.81
C GLY A 106 0.68 -10.92 -15.67
N GLN A 107 1.56 -11.91 -15.80
CA GLN A 107 2.55 -12.24 -14.78
C GLN A 107 3.94 -12.47 -15.38
N HIS A 108 4.95 -12.19 -14.59
CA HIS A 108 6.33 -12.53 -14.86
C HIS A 108 6.56 -14.05 -14.75
N PRO A 109 7.31 -14.68 -15.67
CA PRO A 109 7.56 -16.12 -15.65
C PRO A 109 8.23 -16.64 -14.38
N ALA A 110 9.20 -15.88 -13.86
CA ALA A 110 9.96 -16.26 -12.66
C ALA A 110 9.31 -15.81 -11.34
N TYR A 111 8.33 -14.89 -11.38
CA TYR A 111 7.74 -14.27 -10.19
C TYR A 111 6.22 -14.33 -10.28
N PRO A 112 5.59 -15.49 -10.07
CA PRO A 112 4.15 -15.65 -10.27
C PRO A 112 3.34 -14.74 -9.33
N ARG A 113 2.15 -14.31 -9.77
CA ARG A 113 1.27 -13.45 -8.96
C ARG A 113 0.86 -14.08 -7.64
N SER A 114 0.84 -15.41 -7.52
CA SER A 114 0.54 -16.12 -6.27
C SER A 114 1.50 -15.77 -5.13
N ASP A 115 2.72 -15.39 -5.47
CA ASP A 115 3.81 -15.16 -4.52
C ASP A 115 3.88 -13.68 -4.11
N TRP A 116 3.15 -12.82 -4.81
CA TRP A 116 3.03 -11.41 -4.48
C TRP A 116 2.30 -11.25 -3.13
N PRO A 117 2.90 -10.57 -2.13
CA PRO A 117 2.32 -10.49 -0.78
C PRO A 117 0.90 -9.90 -0.73
N LEU A 118 0.55 -9.06 -1.70
CA LEU A 118 -0.75 -8.38 -1.78
C LEU A 118 -1.75 -9.10 -2.69
N ALA A 119 -1.43 -10.28 -3.22
CA ALA A 119 -2.27 -10.99 -4.20
C ALA A 119 -3.70 -11.28 -3.72
N LYS A 120 -3.91 -11.36 -2.40
CA LYS A 120 -5.21 -11.66 -1.77
C LYS A 120 -5.89 -10.41 -1.21
N GLU A 121 -5.28 -9.24 -1.32
CA GLU A 121 -5.84 -8.01 -0.77
C GLU A 121 -6.85 -7.36 -1.71
N ALA A 122 -8.07 -7.15 -1.22
CA ALA A 122 -9.11 -6.48 -1.99
C ALA A 122 -8.80 -4.99 -2.20
N GLY A 123 -8.96 -4.51 -3.44
CA GLY A 123 -8.79 -3.11 -3.80
C GLY A 123 -7.33 -2.66 -3.97
N VAL A 124 -6.38 -3.59 -4.07
CA VAL A 124 -5.03 -3.29 -4.54
C VAL A 124 -5.05 -3.22 -6.06
N ASP A 125 -4.36 -2.23 -6.64
CA ASP A 125 -4.23 -2.14 -8.08
C ASP A 125 -3.41 -3.34 -8.59
N PRO A 126 -3.92 -4.17 -9.52
CA PRO A 126 -3.15 -5.28 -10.05
C PRO A 126 -1.86 -4.86 -10.76
N ALA A 127 -1.70 -3.58 -11.11
CA ALA A 127 -0.46 -3.01 -11.63
C ALA A 127 0.64 -2.88 -10.55
N ASP A 128 0.28 -2.79 -9.26
CA ASP A 128 1.24 -2.72 -8.14
C ASP A 128 2.12 -4.00 -8.07
N TYR A 129 1.62 -5.12 -8.60
CA TYR A 129 2.39 -6.35 -8.80
C TYR A 129 3.70 -6.12 -9.57
N TRP A 130 3.67 -5.28 -10.60
CA TRP A 130 4.84 -5.06 -11.45
C TRP A 130 5.92 -4.21 -10.75
N PHE A 131 5.57 -3.43 -9.73
CA PHE A 131 6.55 -2.74 -8.90
C PHE A 131 7.27 -3.72 -7.97
N TRP A 132 6.55 -4.70 -7.43
CA TRP A 132 7.15 -5.81 -6.69
C TRP A 132 8.08 -6.65 -7.57
N VAL A 133 7.65 -7.00 -8.78
CA VAL A 133 8.51 -7.69 -9.77
C VAL A 133 9.75 -6.86 -10.08
N LEU A 134 9.59 -5.56 -10.34
CA LEU A 134 10.70 -4.67 -10.66
C LEU A 134 11.77 -4.67 -9.57
N ARG A 135 11.37 -4.58 -8.30
CA ARG A 135 12.31 -4.70 -7.18
C ARG A 135 13.02 -6.06 -7.18
N LEU A 136 12.30 -7.16 -7.39
CA LEU A 136 12.92 -8.49 -7.37
C LEU A 136 13.94 -8.66 -8.49
N VAL A 137 13.65 -8.16 -9.70
CA VAL A 137 14.61 -8.12 -10.81
C VAL A 137 15.83 -7.26 -10.42
N ASP A 138 15.62 -6.03 -9.95
CA ASP A 138 16.72 -5.14 -9.56
C ASP A 138 17.60 -5.74 -8.43
N VAL A 139 17.02 -6.51 -7.48
CA VAL A 139 17.73 -7.13 -6.35
C VAL A 139 18.46 -8.43 -6.73
N PHE A 140 17.87 -9.27 -7.57
CA PHE A 140 18.41 -10.59 -7.91
C PHE A 140 19.20 -10.63 -9.22
N GLY A 141 19.23 -9.51 -9.96
CA GLY A 141 20.07 -9.30 -11.13
C GLY A 141 19.27 -8.75 -12.30
N ASP A 142 19.88 -7.79 -13.00
CA ASP A 142 19.34 -7.21 -14.23
C ASP A 142 19.09 -8.37 -15.22
N GLU A 143 17.83 -8.70 -15.52
CA GLU A 143 17.47 -9.69 -16.56
C GLU A 143 17.77 -9.16 -17.98
N ALA A 144 18.78 -8.29 -18.12
CA ALA A 144 19.30 -7.72 -19.36
C ALA A 144 20.15 -8.73 -20.17
N SER A 145 20.08 -10.02 -19.87
CA SER A 145 20.82 -11.07 -20.59
C SER A 145 19.96 -12.31 -20.81
N ALA A 146 18.97 -12.20 -21.69
CA ALA A 146 18.37 -13.32 -22.42
C ALA A 146 17.77 -12.79 -23.73
#